data_AF-A0A0W0F7W1-F1
#
_entry.id   AF-A0A0W0F7W1-F1
#
_cell.length_a   1.000
_cell.length_b   1.000
_cell.length_c   1.000
_cell.angle_alpha   90.00
_cell.angle_beta   90.00
_cell.angle_gamma   90.00
#
_symmetry.space_group_name_H-M   'P 1'
#
loop_
_entity.id
_entity.type
_entity.pdbx_description
1 polymer ?
#
loop_
_entity_poly.entity_id
_entity_poly.type
_entity_poly.pdbx_seq_one_letter_code
_entity_poly.pdbx_strand_id
1 'polypeptide(L)'
;MAIYISVPEDVKAKIKSMKSHTAVKIWDAVWEANPKTNLTQVQIYYWGLKLNQNIWKLKDNQLESAIKILKKACEDGVKVKIIDTPVKDRISSLAFMFTGILDEYGECVCELAMDLTWKTNALKYE
;
A
#
# COMPACT_ATOMS: atom_id res chain seq x y z
N MET A 1 -12.57 23.30 16.81
CA MET A 1 -12.62 22.39 17.98
C MET A 1 -12.93 21.00 17.44
N ALA A 2 -11.92 20.12 17.30
CA ALA A 2 -12.15 18.78 16.74
C ALA A 2 -12.87 17.94 17.80
N ILE A 3 -14.14 17.62 17.55
CA ILE A 3 -14.92 16.75 18.44
C ILE A 3 -14.27 15.37 18.39
N TYR A 4 -13.63 14.95 19.49
CA TYR A 4 -13.11 13.61 19.63
C TYR A 4 -14.29 12.66 19.84
N ILE A 5 -14.94 12.27 18.75
CA ILE A 5 -15.99 11.26 18.80
C ILE A 5 -15.29 9.91 18.92
N SER A 6 -15.44 9.26 20.07
CA SER A 6 -15.00 7.88 20.23
C SER A 6 -15.78 7.02 19.23
N VAL A 7 -15.07 6.22 18.43
CA VAL A 7 -15.73 5.28 17.51
C VAL A 7 -16.53 4.28 18.35
N PRO A 8 -17.84 4.11 18.13
CA PRO A 8 -18.67 3.12 18.83
C PRO A 8 -18.19 1.67 18.62
N GLU A 9 -18.49 0.78 19.58
CA GLU A 9 -18.02 -0.61 19.55
C GLU A 9 -18.60 -1.44 18.39
N ASP A 10 -19.83 -1.16 17.98
CA ASP A 10 -20.47 -1.77 16.80
C ASP A 10 -19.70 -1.42 15.51
N VAL A 11 -19.26 -0.16 15.39
CA VAL A 11 -18.43 0.29 14.27
C VAL A 11 -17.05 -0.35 14.33
N LYS A 12 -16.43 -0.46 15.51
CA LYS A 12 -15.15 -1.19 15.66
C LYS A 12 -15.26 -2.66 15.26
N ALA A 13 -16.35 -3.33 15.65
CA ALA A 13 -16.63 -4.70 15.27
C ALA A 13 -16.75 -4.84 13.74
N LYS A 14 -17.41 -3.88 13.09
CA LYS A 14 -17.53 -3.82 11.62
C LYS A 14 -16.19 -3.57 10.93
N ILE A 15 -15.36 -2.65 11.44
CA ILE A 15 -14.00 -2.44 10.92
C ILE A 15 -13.19 -3.74 11.06
N LYS A 16 -13.31 -4.45 12.18
CA LYS A 16 -12.61 -5.72 12.42
C LYS A 16 -13.05 -6.84 11.47
N SER A 17 -14.35 -6.95 11.18
CA SER A 17 -14.84 -7.96 10.22
C SER A 17 -14.37 -7.66 8.78
N MET A 18 -14.20 -6.37 8.45
CA MET A 18 -13.73 -5.90 7.15
C MET A 18 -12.22 -5.63 7.09
N LYS A 19 -11.39 -6.22 7.98
CA LYS A 19 -9.94 -5.91 8.10
C LYS A 19 -9.11 -6.03 6.80
N SER A 20 -9.58 -6.85 5.85
CA SER A 20 -8.96 -7.06 4.53
C SER A 20 -9.36 -6.03 3.47
N HIS A 21 -10.33 -5.16 3.77
CA HIS A 21 -10.82 -4.14 2.84
C HIS A 21 -10.04 -2.84 3.00
N THR A 22 -10.09 -1.99 1.97
CA THR A 22 -9.52 -0.64 2.04
C THR A 22 -10.34 0.23 3.00
N ALA A 23 -9.70 1.22 3.62
CA ALA A 23 -10.38 2.14 4.53
C ALA A 23 -11.57 2.86 3.90
N VAL A 24 -11.52 3.12 2.58
CA VAL A 24 -12.63 3.70 1.81
C VAL A 24 -13.84 2.76 1.81
N LYS A 25 -13.66 1.48 1.44
CA LYS A 25 -14.74 0.50 1.45
C LYS A 25 -15.33 0.28 2.85
N ILE A 26 -14.49 0.33 3.88
CA ILE A 26 -14.95 0.23 5.27
C ILE A 26 -15.78 1.47 5.64
N TRP A 27 -15.34 2.67 5.24
CA TRP A 27 -16.09 3.90 5.43
C TRP A 27 -17.45 3.87 4.73
N ASP A 28 -17.50 3.47 3.46
CA ASP A 28 -18.74 3.38 2.69
C ASP A 28 -19.74 2.46 3.39
N ALA A 29 -19.28 1.29 3.85
CA ALA A 29 -20.14 0.36 4.59
C ALA A 29 -20.61 0.92 5.95
N VAL A 30 -19.81 1.73 6.64
CA VAL A 30 -20.22 2.39 7.89
C VAL A 30 -21.25 3.49 7.60
N TRP A 31 -21.04 4.26 6.53
CA TRP A 31 -21.96 5.30 6.07
C TRP A 31 -23.30 4.73 5.64
N GLU A 32 -23.32 3.66 4.84
CA GLU A 32 -24.56 2.98 4.40
C GLU A 32 -25.38 2.45 5.57
N ALA A 33 -24.73 1.92 6.61
CA ALA A 33 -25.41 1.40 7.79
C ALA A 33 -25.94 2.51 8.71
N ASN A 34 -25.30 3.68 8.73
CA ASN A 34 -25.77 4.84 9.48
C ASN A 34 -25.43 6.15 8.76
N PRO A 35 -26.26 6.61 7.81
CA PRO A 35 -26.00 7.82 7.05
C PRO A 35 -26.01 9.11 7.88
N LYS A 36 -26.51 9.06 9.12
CA LYS A 36 -26.53 10.19 10.06
C LYS A 36 -25.37 10.13 11.06
N THR A 37 -24.35 9.32 10.78
CA THR A 37 -23.18 9.20 11.64
C THR A 37 -22.42 10.52 11.72
N ASN A 38 -21.97 10.87 12.92
CA ASN A 38 -21.05 12.00 13.13
C ASN A 38 -19.58 11.58 12.97
N LEU A 39 -19.33 10.30 12.66
CA LEU A 39 -17.99 9.80 12.42
C LEU A 39 -17.43 10.33 11.11
N THR A 40 -16.12 10.39 11.04
CA THR A 40 -15.37 10.81 9.85
C THR A 40 -14.59 9.64 9.26
N GLN A 41 -14.35 9.71 7.96
CA GLN A 41 -13.51 8.74 7.25
C GLN A 41 -12.10 8.62 7.88
N VAL A 42 -11.55 9.72 8.39
CA VAL A 42 -10.23 9.74 9.07
C VAL A 42 -10.23 8.87 10.33
N GLN A 43 -11.32 8.87 11.10
CA GLN A 43 -11.43 8.03 12.30
C GLN A 43 -11.50 6.54 11.94
N ILE A 44 -12.23 6.18 10.89
CA ILE A 44 -12.29 4.81 10.38
C ILE A 44 -10.91 4.36 9.88
N TYR A 45 -10.22 5.22 9.11
CA TYR A 45 -8.86 4.97 8.65
C TYR A 45 -7.90 4.71 9.82
N TYR A 46 -7.91 5.57 10.83
CA TYR A 46 -7.05 5.43 12.01
C TYR A 46 -7.28 4.10 12.75
N TRP A 47 -8.54 3.70 12.93
CA TRP A 47 -8.87 2.42 13.56
C TRP A 47 -8.46 1.22 12.71
N GLY A 48 -8.68 1.28 11.39
CA GLY A 48 -8.18 0.26 10.47
C GLY A 48 -6.66 0.12 10.53
N LEU A 49 -5.94 1.23 10.56
CA LEU A 49 -4.48 1.26 10.71
C LEU A 49 -4.05 0.63 12.04
N LYS A 50 -4.70 0.97 13.16
CA LYS A 50 -4.40 0.39 14.48
C LYS A 50 -4.66 -1.11 14.53
N LEU A 51 -5.75 -1.59 13.95
CA LEU A 51 -6.06 -3.02 13.91
C LEU A 51 -5.03 -3.79 13.08
N ASN A 52 -4.61 -3.21 11.94
CA ASN A 52 -3.63 -3.82 11.06
C ASN A 52 -2.18 -3.60 11.54
N GLN A 53 -1.96 -2.76 12.56
CA GLN A 53 -0.62 -2.46 13.08
C GLN A 53 0.16 -3.70 13.48
N ASN A 54 -0.49 -4.67 14.11
CA ASN A 54 0.15 -5.90 14.55
C ASN A 54 0.59 -6.81 13.38
N ILE A 55 0.07 -6.56 12.17
CA ILE A 55 0.43 -7.31 10.96
C ILE A 55 1.75 -6.80 10.39
N TRP A 56 1.93 -5.47 10.35
CA TRP A 56 3.09 -4.85 9.70
C TRP A 56 4.17 -4.38 10.68
N LYS A 57 3.84 -4.02 11.92
CA LYS A 57 4.80 -3.58 12.94
C LYS A 57 5.34 -4.79 13.71
N LEU A 58 6.16 -5.59 13.04
CA LEU A 58 6.72 -6.83 13.61
C LEU A 58 7.97 -6.60 14.47
N LYS A 59 8.58 -5.42 14.36
CA LYS A 59 9.78 -4.96 15.07
C LYS A 59 9.65 -3.47 15.39
N ASP A 60 10.45 -3.00 16.34
CA ASP A 60 10.52 -1.57 16.66
C ASP A 60 11.15 -0.76 15.52
N ASN A 61 12.13 -1.35 14.85
CA ASN A 61 12.69 -0.81 13.63
C ASN A 61 11.76 -1.10 12.44
N GLN A 62 11.39 -0.04 11.71
CA GLN A 62 10.50 -0.12 10.55
C GLN A 62 11.12 -0.87 9.37
N LEU A 63 12.43 -0.70 9.13
CA LEU A 63 13.16 -1.41 8.09
C LEU A 63 13.19 -2.92 8.38
N GLU A 64 13.47 -3.30 9.62
CA GLU A 64 13.42 -4.72 10.02
C GLU A 64 12.03 -5.33 9.87
N SER A 65 10.99 -4.56 10.21
CA SER A 65 9.60 -4.98 9.99
C SER A 65 9.31 -5.23 8.52
N ALA A 66 9.69 -4.30 7.64
CA ALA A 66 9.51 -4.43 6.19
C ALA A 66 10.25 -5.65 5.64
N ILE A 67 11.51 -5.86 6.02
CA ILE A 67 12.29 -7.04 5.61
C ILE A 67 11.60 -8.33 6.07
N LYS A 68 11.08 -8.37 7.30
CA LYS A 68 10.40 -9.56 7.83
C LYS A 68 9.08 -9.85 7.10
N ILE A 69 8.33 -8.82 6.71
CA ILE A 69 7.12 -8.98 5.88
C ILE A 69 7.48 -9.58 4.52
N LEU A 70 8.51 -9.06 3.85
CA LEU A 70 8.93 -9.57 2.54
C LEU A 70 9.42 -11.01 2.62
N LYS A 71 10.18 -11.37 3.66
CA LYS A 71 10.61 -12.75 3.90
C LYS A 71 9.44 -13.70 4.08
N LYS A 72 8.45 -13.30 4.88
CA LYS A 72 7.22 -14.08 5.07
C LYS A 72 6.45 -14.25 3.76
N ALA A 73 6.35 -13.20 2.95
CA ALA A 73 5.72 -13.28 1.64
C ALA A 73 6.45 -14.30 0.73
N CYS A 74 7.79 -14.34 0.76
CA CYS A 74 8.56 -15.36 0.04
C CYS A 74 8.27 -16.79 0.54
N GLU A 75 8.16 -16.98 1.86
CA GLU A 75 7.77 -18.26 2.47
C GLU A 75 6.36 -18.70 2.03
N ASP A 76 5.45 -17.73 1.85
CA ASP A 76 4.08 -17.93 1.35
C ASP A 76 4.03 -18.09 -0.20
N GLY A 77 5.18 -18.16 -0.88
CA GLY A 77 5.29 -18.42 -2.33
C GLY A 77 5.34 -17.18 -3.22
N VAL A 78 5.32 -15.97 -2.66
CA VAL A 78 5.44 -14.72 -3.44
C VAL A 78 6.89 -14.53 -3.87
N LYS A 79 7.13 -14.41 -5.18
CA LYS A 79 8.47 -14.17 -5.72
C LYS A 79 8.88 -12.71 -5.52
N VAL A 80 9.69 -12.44 -4.50
CA VAL A 80 10.27 -11.12 -4.19
C VAL A 80 11.80 -11.18 -4.23
N LYS A 81 12.42 -10.19 -4.88
CA LYS A 81 13.85 -9.95 -4.85
C LYS A 81 14.14 -8.69 -4.04
N ILE A 82 14.94 -8.80 -2.97
CA ILE A 82 15.48 -7.64 -2.25
C ILE A 82 16.70 -7.15 -3.02
N ILE A 83 16.75 -5.85 -3.32
CA ILE A 83 17.80 -5.20 -4.09
C ILE A 83 18.71 -4.47 -3.12
N ASP A 84 20.00 -4.72 -3.23
CA ASP A 84 20.99 -4.04 -2.40
C ASP A 84 21.05 -2.56 -2.79
N THR A 85 20.99 -1.68 -1.79
CA THR A 85 21.00 -0.22 -2.00
C THR A 85 22.15 0.40 -1.25
N PRO A 86 22.91 1.33 -1.87
CA PRO A 86 23.98 2.02 -1.17
C PRO A 86 23.41 2.76 0.04
N VAL A 87 23.93 2.44 1.22
CA VAL A 87 23.57 3.11 2.46
C VAL A 87 24.11 4.53 2.42
N LYS A 88 23.23 5.51 2.56
CA LYS A 88 23.63 6.90 2.82
C LYS A 88 23.47 7.21 4.29
N ASP A 89 24.41 7.99 4.84
CA ASP A 89 24.38 8.38 6.25
C ASP A 89 23.02 8.95 6.64
N ARG A 90 22.49 8.45 7.76
CA ARG A 90 21.21 8.85 8.38
C ARG A 90 19.95 8.49 7.57
N ILE A 91 20.08 7.68 6.50
CA ILE A 91 18.94 7.19 5.72
C ILE A 91 18.90 5.66 5.80
N SER A 92 17.74 5.12 6.17
CA SER A 92 17.43 3.69 6.04
C SER A 92 16.58 3.48 4.80
N SER A 93 17.04 2.65 3.87
CA SER A 93 16.35 2.34 2.62
C SER A 93 16.18 0.84 2.43
N LEU A 94 15.11 0.45 1.74
CA LEU A 94 14.86 -0.91 1.26
C LEU A 94 14.39 -0.82 -0.18
N ALA A 95 15.11 -1.44 -1.10
CA ALA A 95 14.61 -1.66 -2.44
C ALA A 95 14.21 -3.14 -2.59
N PHE A 96 13.08 -3.38 -3.23
CA PHE A 96 12.60 -4.73 -3.51
C PHE A 96 11.76 -4.72 -4.78
N MET A 97 11.62 -5.89 -5.40
CA MET A 97 10.86 -6.08 -6.63
C MET A 97 10.07 -7.38 -6.55
N PHE A 98 8.81 -7.33 -6.97
CA PHE A 98 8.00 -8.53 -7.21
C PHE A 98 8.35 -9.07 -8.60
N THR A 99 8.97 -10.24 -8.66
CA THR A 99 9.38 -10.84 -9.94
C THR A 99 8.34 -11.81 -10.48
N GLY A 100 7.40 -12.29 -9.65
CA GLY A 100 6.37 -13.24 -10.08
C GLY A 100 5.42 -12.69 -11.14
N ILE A 101 5.18 -11.37 -11.14
CA ILE A 101 4.36 -10.71 -12.17
C ILE A 101 4.99 -10.85 -13.55
N LEU A 102 6.33 -10.83 -13.65
CA LEU A 102 7.02 -11.00 -14.93
C LEU A 102 6.91 -12.44 -15.44
N ASP A 103 6.82 -13.43 -14.56
CA ASP A 103 6.60 -14.81 -14.97
C ASP A 103 5.18 -15.03 -15.53
N GLU A 104 4.19 -14.27 -15.03
CA GLU A 104 2.78 -14.41 -15.44
C GLU A 104 2.44 -13.55 -16.66
N TYR A 105 3.02 -12.36 -16.77
CA TYR A 105 2.67 -11.37 -17.80
C TYR A 105 3.82 -10.99 -18.72
N GLY A 106 5.06 -11.39 -18.42
CA GLY A 106 6.23 -11.00 -19.21
C GLY A 106 6.15 -11.43 -20.67
N GLU A 107 5.54 -12.59 -20.95
CA GLU A 107 5.29 -13.06 -22.32
C GLU A 107 4.25 -12.20 -23.06
N CYS A 108 3.41 -11.47 -22.34
CA CYS A 108 2.38 -10.57 -22.88
C CYS A 108 2.83 -9.11 -22.96
N VAL A 109 4.00 -8.76 -22.41
CA VAL A 109 4.53 -7.40 -22.44
C VAL A 109 5.43 -7.24 -23.67
N CYS A 110 4.92 -6.52 -24.67
CA CYS A 110 5.75 -6.02 -25.77
C CYS A 110 6.34 -4.68 -25.36
N GLU A 111 7.66 -4.64 -25.13
CA GLU A 111 8.38 -3.39 -24.91
C GLU A 111 8.56 -2.66 -26.25
N LEU A 112 7.85 -1.54 -26.42
CA LEU A 112 7.99 -0.69 -27.61
C LEU A 112 8.96 0.45 -27.30
N ALA A 113 10.24 0.23 -27.57
CA ALA A 113 11.25 1.30 -27.51
C ALA A 113 11.13 2.15 -28.79
N MET A 114 10.44 3.29 -28.70
CA MET A 114 10.44 4.30 -29.76
C MET A 114 11.65 5.22 -29.61
N ASP A 115 12.61 5.06 -30.53
CA ASP A 115 13.68 6.03 -30.71
C ASP A 115 13.08 7.33 -31.30
N LEU A 116 12.97 8.39 -30.48
CA LEU A 116 12.49 9.71 -30.90
C LEU A 116 13.51 10.47 -31.78
N THR A 117 14.52 9.80 -32.33
CA THR A 117 15.49 10.40 -33.26
C THR A 117 14.92 10.67 -34.67
N TRP A 118 13.68 10.30 -34.95
CA TRP A 118 12.99 10.73 -36.18
C TRP A 118 12.15 11.97 -35.98
N LYS A 119 12.75 13.13 -36.35
CA LYS A 119 12.18 14.38 -36.89
C LYS A 119 10.66 14.42 -37.17
N THR A 120 9.79 14.18 -36.19
CA THR A 120 8.33 14.35 -36.30
C THR A 120 7.88 15.71 -35.78
N ASN A 121 8.65 16.75 -36.06
CA ASN A 121 8.09 18.09 -36.11
C ASN A 121 8.40 18.68 -37.48
N ALA A 122 7.39 18.70 -38.35
CA ALA A 122 7.46 19.33 -39.67
C ALA A 122 7.65 20.85 -39.60
N LEU A 123 7.61 21.45 -38.40
CA LEU A 123 7.58 22.90 -38.20
C LEU A 123 8.94 23.59 -38.11
N LYS A 124 10.09 22.89 -38.21
CA LYS A 124 11.43 23.50 -38.27
C LYS A 124 11.63 24.74 -37.37
N TYR A 125 11.26 24.66 -36.09
CA TYR A 125 11.67 25.67 -35.12
C TYR A 125 12.88 25.14 -34.35
N GLU A 126 14.04 25.33 -34.98
CA GLU A 126 15.23 25.85 -34.30
C GLU A 126 15.38 27.33 -34.67
#